data_AF-A0A7C5RAR7-F1
#
_entry.id   AF-A0A7C5RAR7-F1
#
_cell.length_a   1.000
_cell.length_b   1.000
_cell.length_c   1.000
_cell.angle_alpha   90.00
_cell.angle_beta   90.00
_cell.angle_gamma   90.00
#
_symmetry.space_group_name_H-M   'P 1'
#
loop_
_entity.id
_entity.type
_entity.pdbx_description
1 polymer ?
#
loop_
_entity_poly.entity_id
_entity_poly.type
_entity_poly.pdbx_seq_one_letter_code
_entity_poly.pdbx_strand_id
1 'polypeptide(L)'
;KNVDDIRNSPAIKVMEIMLRKGSTNLIYNDPYVPELEVNGGHYRSQELTPELLRLVDCVVITTDHSDYDYDFIVQNARLVIDTRNATKYVKNGRDKIVRLGSGEVIDNVPE
;
A
#
# COMPACT_ATOMS: atom_id res chain seq x y z
N LYS A 1 -8.58 5.68 12.21
CA LYS A 1 -9.03 5.67 13.63
C LYS A 1 -7.78 5.48 14.51
N ASN A 2 -7.45 6.48 15.34
CA ASN A 2 -6.25 6.68 16.19
C ASN A 2 -4.95 7.07 15.45
N VAL A 3 -4.71 8.40 15.39
CA VAL A 3 -3.61 9.07 14.66
C VAL A 3 -2.38 9.35 15.56
N ASP A 4 -2.47 9.07 16.86
CA ASP A 4 -1.56 9.68 17.85
C ASP A 4 -0.14 9.09 17.92
N ASP A 5 0.16 7.99 17.22
CA ASP A 5 1.55 7.48 17.19
C ASP A 5 1.96 6.96 15.81
N ILE A 6 2.18 7.90 14.89
CA ILE A 6 2.75 7.62 13.56
C ILE A 6 4.06 6.82 13.65
N ARG A 7 4.86 6.97 14.72
CA ARG A 7 6.15 6.28 14.89
C ARG A 7 6.00 4.76 14.98
N ASN A 8 4.84 4.28 15.41
CA ASN A 8 4.50 2.86 15.46
C ASN A 8 3.61 2.43 14.29
N SER A 9 3.43 3.28 13.28
CA SER A 9 2.61 2.97 12.12
C SER A 9 3.16 1.75 11.38
N PRO A 10 2.29 0.78 11.03
CA PRO A 10 2.63 -0.33 10.14
C PRO A 10 3.26 0.15 8.82
N ALA A 11 2.84 1.31 8.30
CA ALA A 11 3.39 1.90 7.08
C ALA A 11 4.89 2.20 7.22
N ILE A 12 5.29 2.88 8.30
CA ILE A 12 6.70 3.24 8.54
C ILE A 12 7.57 2.00 8.65
N LYS A 13 7.12 0.96 9.37
CA LYS A 13 7.87 -0.31 9.47
C LYS A 13 8.07 -0.98 8.12
N VAL A 14 7.06 -0.98 7.25
CA VAL A 14 7.17 -1.52 5.89
C VAL A 14 8.15 -0.68 5.07
N MET A 15 8.03 0.65 5.12
CA MET A 15 8.94 1.58 4.45
C MET A 15 10.40 1.35 4.88
N GLU A 16 10.68 1.24 6.18
CA GLU A 16 12.01 0.95 6.70
C GLU A 16 12.59 -0.37 6.17
N ILE A 17 11.77 -1.42 6.11
CA ILE A 17 12.19 -2.73 5.58
C ILE A 17 12.53 -2.61 4.09
N MET A 18 11.67 -1.95 3.30
CA MET A 18 11.88 -1.75 1.87
C MET A 18 13.16 -0.95 1.60
N LEU A 19 13.40 0.13 2.33
CA LEU A 19 14.62 0.93 2.24
C LEU A 19 15.86 0.10 2.59
N ARG A 20 15.81 -0.70 3.68
CA ARG A 20 16.92 -1.61 4.03
C ARG A 20 17.16 -2.70 2.99
N LYS A 21 16.13 -3.06 2.21
CA LYS A 21 16.22 -4.04 1.10
C LYS A 21 16.65 -3.42 -0.23
N GLY A 22 16.88 -2.10 -0.27
CA GLY A 22 17.40 -1.41 -1.45
C GLY A 22 16.33 -0.89 -2.41
N SER A 23 15.07 -0.78 -1.98
CA SER A 23 14.05 -0.10 -2.78
C SER A 23 14.46 1.36 -3.04
N THR A 24 14.60 1.72 -4.31
CA THR A 24 15.03 3.07 -4.73
C THR A 24 13.87 4.03 -4.95
N ASN A 25 12.69 3.51 -5.30
CA ASN A 25 11.50 4.30 -5.61
C ASN A 25 10.37 3.94 -4.64
N LEU A 26 10.31 4.65 -3.52
CA LEU A 26 9.29 4.46 -2.49
C LEU A 26 8.33 5.65 -2.51
N ILE A 27 7.05 5.38 -2.77
CA ILE A 27 5.97 6.37 -2.74
C ILE A 27 5.09 6.08 -1.53
N TYR A 28 4.67 7.14 -0.85
CA TYR A 28 3.81 7.08 0.33
C TYR A 28 2.52 7.85 0.07
N ASN A 29 1.41 7.32 0.57
CA ASN A 29 0.14 8.04 0.68
C ASN A 29 -0.53 7.69 2.01
N ASP A 30 -1.02 8.73 2.67
CA ASP A 30 -1.94 8.68 3.81
C ASP A 30 -2.71 10.00 3.82
N PRO A 31 -4.06 9.98 3.85
CA PRO A 31 -4.87 11.20 3.85
C PRO A 31 -4.79 11.98 5.17
N TYR A 32 -4.29 11.36 6.25
CA TYR A 32 -4.20 11.97 7.57
C TYR A 32 -2.77 12.39 7.96
N VAL A 33 -1.75 11.89 7.25
CA VAL A 33 -0.34 12.18 7.52
C VAL A 33 0.31 12.70 6.23
N PRO A 34 0.31 14.03 6.00
CA PRO A 34 0.77 14.61 4.73
C PRO A 34 2.28 14.51 4.53
N GLU A 35 3.05 14.46 5.62
CA GLU A 35 4.51 14.38 5.59
C GLU A 35 5.00 13.49 6.74
N LEU A 36 6.08 12.75 6.51
CA LEU A 36 6.77 11.97 7.54
C LEU A 36 8.25 11.80 7.22
N GLU A 37 9.01 11.38 8.23
CA GLU A 37 10.43 11.07 8.11
C GLU A 37 10.67 9.58 8.40
N VAL A 38 11.41 8.90 7.52
CA VAL A 38 11.83 7.49 7.70
C VAL A 38 13.30 7.36 7.36
N ASN A 39 14.11 6.85 8.29
CA ASN A 39 15.55 6.64 8.09
C ASN A 39 16.31 7.89 7.56
N GLY A 40 15.93 9.09 8.02
CA GLY A 40 16.51 10.36 7.56
C GLY A 40 16.05 10.82 6.18
N GLY A 41 15.13 10.10 5.53
CA GLY A 41 14.45 10.51 4.31
C GLY A 41 13.12 11.21 4.62
N HIS A 42 12.82 12.29 3.90
CA HIS A 42 11.55 13.00 3.99
C HIS A 42 10.59 12.52 2.89
N TYR A 43 9.39 12.11 3.30
CA TYR A 43 8.35 11.62 2.40
C TYR A 43 7.11 12.51 2.51
N ARG A 44 6.55 12.86 1.36
CA ARG A 44 5.26 13.55 1.25
C ARG A 44 4.22 12.58 0.73
N SER A 45 3.04 12.60 1.33
CA SER A 45 1.86 11.88 0.86
C SER A 45 1.51 12.34 -0.56
N GLN A 46 1.57 11.41 -1.52
CA GLN A 46 1.27 11.66 -2.93
C GLN A 46 -0.16 11.27 -3.25
N GLU A 47 -0.89 12.08 -4.01
CA GLU A 47 -2.24 11.76 -4.45
C GLU A 47 -2.26 10.46 -5.27
N LEU A 48 -3.23 9.58 -4.98
CA LEU A 48 -3.40 8.32 -5.72
C LEU A 48 -4.09 8.58 -7.06
N THR A 49 -3.30 8.85 -8.10
CA THR A 49 -3.80 8.99 -9.47
C THR A 49 -3.74 7.65 -10.22
N PRO A 50 -4.57 7.47 -11.28
CA PRO A 50 -4.47 6.29 -12.13
C PRO A 50 -3.06 6.10 -12.73
N GLU A 51 -2.40 7.20 -13.10
CA GLU A 51 -1.05 7.20 -13.68
C GLU A 51 -0.02 6.71 -12.67
N LEU A 52 -0.09 7.22 -11.43
CA LEU A 52 0.80 6.81 -10.34
C LEU A 52 0.63 5.32 -10.01
N LEU A 53 -0.62 4.87 -9.89
CA LEU A 53 -0.95 3.48 -9.55
C LEU A 53 -0.51 2.49 -10.64
N ARG A 54 -0.55 2.90 -11.91
CA ARG A 54 -0.05 2.09 -13.04
C ARG A 54 1.48 2.07 -13.15
N LEU A 55 2.15 3.09 -12.63
CA LEU A 55 3.61 3.23 -12.69
C LEU A 55 4.31 2.33 -11.68
N VAL A 56 3.74 2.15 -10.48
CA VAL A 56 4.34 1.34 -9.42
C VAL A 56 4.21 -0.16 -9.69
N ASP A 57 5.21 -0.92 -9.24
CA ASP A 57 5.19 -2.39 -9.37
C ASP A 57 4.12 -3.02 -8.47
N CYS A 58 3.95 -2.48 -7.26
CA CYS A 58 2.92 -2.94 -6.33
C CYS A 58 2.44 -1.83 -5.38
N VAL A 59 1.23 -2.01 -4.86
CA VAL A 59 0.65 -1.21 -3.78
C VAL A 59 0.56 -2.08 -2.53
N VAL A 60 1.07 -1.60 -1.40
CA VAL A 60 0.98 -2.32 -0.12
C VAL A 60 0.01 -1.58 0.82
N ILE A 61 -1.12 -2.21 1.14
CA ILE A 61 -2.10 -1.65 2.07
C ILE A 61 -1.66 -2.01 3.48
N THR A 62 -1.22 -1.01 4.23
CA THR A 62 -0.71 -1.15 5.61
C THR A 62 -1.70 -0.68 6.67
N THR A 63 -2.69 0.11 6.27
CA THR A 63 -3.79 0.62 7.11
C THR A 63 -5.09 0.61 6.31
N ASP A 64 -6.19 0.15 6.92
CA ASP A 64 -7.53 0.18 6.32
C ASP A 64 -8.22 1.52 6.63
N HIS A 65 -8.03 2.50 5.74
CA HIS A 65 -8.75 3.77 5.81
C HIS A 65 -10.04 3.69 5.02
N SER A 66 -11.15 4.12 5.62
CA SER A 66 -12.46 4.16 4.97
C SER A 66 -12.57 5.18 3.84
N ASP A 67 -11.62 6.12 3.76
CA ASP A 67 -11.57 7.20 2.78
C ASP A 67 -11.13 6.73 1.39
N TYR A 68 -10.57 5.52 1.29
CA TYR A 68 -10.08 4.98 0.04
C TYR A 68 -11.17 4.27 -0.77
N ASP A 69 -11.19 4.57 -2.07
CA ASP A 69 -11.86 3.74 -3.07
C ASP A 69 -10.93 2.59 -3.47
N TYR A 70 -11.09 1.43 -2.82
CA TYR A 70 -10.27 0.26 -3.11
C TYR A 70 -10.56 -0.37 -4.47
N ASP A 71 -11.76 -0.21 -5.04
CA ASP A 71 -12.03 -0.66 -6.40
C ASP A 71 -11.20 0.17 -7.39
N PHE A 72 -11.13 1.49 -7.20
CA PHE A 72 -10.26 2.38 -7.99
C PHE A 72 -8.76 2.01 -7.86
N ILE A 73 -8.29 1.75 -6.64
CA ILE A 73 -6.89 1.36 -6.39
C ILE A 73 -6.57 0.04 -7.12
N VAL A 74 -7.37 -1.00 -6.92
CA VAL A 74 -7.13 -2.33 -7.53
C VAL A 74 -7.27 -2.28 -9.05
N GLN A 75 -8.21 -1.50 -9.58
CA GLN A 75 -8.39 -1.36 -11.03
C GLN A 75 -7.11 -0.82 -11.69
N ASN A 76 -6.46 0.17 -11.08
CA ASN A 76 -5.32 0.86 -11.67
C ASN A 76 -3.95 0.28 -11.26
N ALA A 77 -3.87 -0.44 -10.13
CA ALA A 77 -2.64 -1.09 -9.71
C ALA A 77 -2.30 -2.33 -10.56
N ARG A 78 -1.01 -2.67 -10.61
CA ARG A 78 -0.50 -3.91 -11.21
C ARG A 78 -0.62 -5.09 -10.25
N LEU A 79 -0.31 -4.86 -8.98
CA LEU A 79 -0.37 -5.82 -7.87
C LEU A 79 -0.76 -5.08 -6.59
N VAL A 80 -1.61 -5.68 -5.76
CA VAL A 80 -2.01 -5.15 -4.45
C VAL A 80 -1.71 -6.20 -3.38
N ILE A 81 -0.85 -5.84 -2.42
CA ILE A 81 -0.59 -6.64 -1.22
C ILE A 81 -1.46 -6.07 -0.10
N ASP A 82 -2.53 -6.80 0.24
CA ASP A 82 -3.49 -6.40 1.27
C ASP A 82 -3.19 -7.12 2.60
N THR A 83 -2.59 -6.38 3.52
CA THR A 83 -2.25 -6.88 4.87
C THR A 83 -3.39 -6.71 5.89
N ARG A 84 -4.51 -6.11 5.47
CA ARG A 84 -5.61 -5.67 6.34
C ARG A 84 -6.98 -6.23 5.98
N ASN A 85 -7.09 -6.97 4.89
CA ASN A 85 -8.36 -7.39 4.30
C ASN A 85 -9.26 -6.17 3.97
N ALA A 86 -8.63 -5.06 3.60
CA ALA A 86 -9.30 -3.82 3.21
C ALA A 86 -10.05 -3.99 1.88
N THR A 87 -9.54 -4.84 0.99
CA THR A 87 -10.09 -5.12 -0.34
C THR A 87 -11.23 -6.15 -0.34
N LYS A 88 -11.76 -6.54 0.83
CA LYS A 88 -12.77 -7.60 0.96
C LYS A 88 -14.02 -7.40 0.09
N TYR A 89 -14.38 -6.17 -0.25
CA TYR A 89 -15.55 -5.83 -1.06
C TYR A 89 -15.23 -5.45 -2.52
N VAL A 90 -13.95 -5.45 -2.91
CA VAL A 90 -13.54 -5.14 -4.28
C VAL A 90 -14.12 -6.18 -5.22
N LYS A 91 -14.77 -5.71 -6.29
CA LYS A 91 -15.53 -6.55 -7.22
C LYS A 91 -14.70 -6.98 -8.43
N ASN A 92 -13.83 -6.11 -8.92
CA ASN A 92 -13.07 -6.31 -10.15
C ASN A 92 -11.55 -6.35 -9.87
N GLY A 93 -10.78 -7.05 -10.73
CA GLY A 93 -9.32 -7.12 -10.60
C GLY A 93 -8.82 -7.90 -9.39
N ARG A 94 -9.65 -8.82 -8.86
CA ARG A 94 -9.31 -9.62 -7.66
C ARG A 94 -8.10 -10.54 -7.86
N ASP A 95 -7.81 -10.90 -9.10
CA ASP A 95 -6.61 -11.64 -9.53
C ASP A 95 -5.30 -10.89 -9.22
N LYS A 96 -5.37 -9.56 -9.07
CA LYS A 96 -4.22 -8.71 -8.71
C LYS A 96 -4.01 -8.58 -7.20
N ILE A 97 -4.86 -9.20 -6.38
CA ILE A 97 -4.86 -8.99 -4.93
C ILE A 97 -4.24 -10.19 -4.23
N VAL A 98 -3.18 -9.93 -3.47
CA VAL A 98 -2.55 -10.86 -2.55
C VAL A 98 -2.94 -10.49 -1.14
N ARG A 99 -3.84 -11.26 -0.53
CA ARG A 99 -4.28 -11.06 0.86
C ARG A 99 -3.47 -11.92 1.81
N LEU A 100 -2.95 -11.32 2.88
CA LEU A 100 -2.27 -12.09 3.92
C LEU A 100 -3.28 -12.86 4.77
N GLY A 101 -3.06 -14.16 4.94
CA GLY A 101 -3.90 -15.02 5.78
C GLY A 101 -5.25 -15.43 5.17
N SER A 102 -5.47 -15.22 3.87
CA SER A 102 -6.71 -15.69 3.20
C SER A 102 -6.76 -17.20 2.96
N GLY A 103 -5.61 -17.88 3.04
CA GLY A 103 -5.50 -19.30 2.67
C GLY A 103 -5.55 -19.55 1.17
N GLU A 104 -5.61 -18.49 0.36
CA GLU A 104 -5.52 -18.57 -1.10
C GLU A 104 -4.06 -18.85 -1.50
N VAL A 105 -3.84 -19.93 -2.24
CA VAL A 105 -2.54 -20.23 -2.84
C VAL A 105 -2.39 -19.34 -4.07
N ILE A 106 -1.31 -18.55 -4.12
CA ILE A 106 -1.03 -17.67 -5.24
C ILE A 106 -0.13 -18.43 -6.22
N ASP A 107 -0.75 -19.03 -7.23
CA ASP A 107 -0.05 -19.85 -8.23
C ASP A 107 0.76 -19.01 -9.25
N ASN A 108 0.58 -17.68 -9.27
CA ASN A 108 1.17 -16.78 -10.26
C ASN A 108 1.65 -15.47 -9.64
N VAL A 109 2.66 -15.52 -8.75
CA VAL A 109 3.42 -14.30 -8.44
C VAL A 109 4.26 -13.98 -9.67
N PRO A 110 4.11 -12.80 -10.32
CA PRO A 110 4.98 -12.41 -11.43
C PRO A 110 6.44 -12.44 -10.97
N GLU A 111 7.32 -13.05 -11.77
CA GLU A 111 8.78 -13.01 -11.55
C GLU A 111 9.32 -11.56 -11.55
#